data_AF-A0A353Y1E8-F1
#
_entry.id   AF-A0A353Y1E8-F1
#
_cell.length_a   1.000
_cell.length_b   1.000
_cell.length_c   1.000
_cell.angle_alpha   90.00
_cell.angle_beta   90.00
_cell.angle_gamma   90.00
#
_symmetry.space_group_name_H-M   'P 1'
#
loop_
_entity.id
_entity.type
_entity.pdbx_description
1 polymer ?
#
loop_
_entity_poly.entity_id
_entity_poly.type
_entity_poly.pdbx_seq_one_letter_code
_entity_poly.pdbx_strand_id
1 'polypeptide(L)' 'SRITQQGVLVLKAQQHRSQDLNRLDAFSRLHELVNSVARAPKTRRATKPTYGSRQRRLEGKSQRSQTKALRGRMRPNQAG' A
#
# COMPACT_ATOMS: atom_id res chain seq x y z
N SER A 1 8.55 23.94 7.24
CA SER A 1 9.35 22.77 6.82
C SER A 1 10.67 22.77 7.54
N ARG A 2 11.11 21.64 8.12
CA ARG A 2 12.38 21.50 8.87
C ARG A 2 13.59 21.18 7.98
N ILE A 3 13.35 20.94 6.70
CA ILE A 3 14.35 20.64 5.67
C ILE A 3 14.29 21.76 4.63
N THR A 4 15.45 22.30 4.25
CA THR A 4 15.57 23.33 3.20
C THR A 4 15.43 22.71 1.81
N GLN A 5 15.25 23.54 0.77
CA GLN A 5 15.17 23.07 -0.62
C GLN A 5 16.47 22.37 -1.07
N GLN A 6 17.59 22.70 -0.44
CA GLN A 6 18.90 22.09 -0.67
C GLN A 6 19.09 20.78 0.12
N GLY A 7 18.05 20.29 0.81
CA GLY A 7 18.11 19.05 1.60
C GLY A 7 18.80 19.18 2.95
N VAL A 8 19.00 20.40 3.46
CA VAL A 8 19.65 20.63 4.76
C VAL A 8 18.62 20.54 5.88
N LEU A 9 18.84 19.65 6.85
CA LEU A 9 18.02 19.54 8.06
C LEU A 9 18.45 20.61 9.06
N VAL A 10 17.52 21.48 9.45
CA VAL A 10 17.76 22.53 10.46
C VAL A 10 17.05 22.15 11.76
N LEU A 11 17.83 21.82 12.79
CA LEU A 11 17.34 21.53 14.13
C LEU A 11 17.53 22.74 15.04
N LYS A 12 16.44 23.20 15.67
CA LYS A 12 16.47 24.24 16.70
C LYS A 12 16.21 23.61 18.07
N ALA A 13 17.13 23.80 19.01
CA ALA A 13 16.99 23.40 20.40
C ALA A 13 17.11 24.65 21.29
N GLN A 14 16.03 24.96 21.99
CA GLN A 14 15.87 26.17 22.82
C GLN A 14 15.08 25.88 24.10
N GLN A 15 15.06 24.62 24.55
CA GLN A 15 14.28 24.19 25.72
C GLN A 15 14.94 24.55 27.05
N HIS A 16 16.28 24.68 27.07
CA HIS A 16 17.04 24.91 28.28
C HIS A 16 17.69 26.29 28.26
N ARG A 17 18.02 26.78 29.47
CA ARG A 17 18.80 28.02 29.62
C ARG A 17 20.28 27.84 29.27
N SER A 18 20.83 26.63 29.41
CA SER A 18 22.23 26.34 29.09
C SER A 18 22.41 25.90 27.63
N GLN A 19 23.50 26.36 27.01
CA GLN A 19 23.85 25.98 25.63
C GLN A 19 24.19 24.49 25.53
N ASP A 20 24.88 23.92 26.52
CA ASP A 20 25.28 22.52 26.52
C ASP A 20 24.08 21.57 26.56
N LEU A 21 23.07 21.89 27.38
CA LEU A 21 21.84 21.12 27.44
C LEU A 21 21.07 21.21 26.11
N ASN A 22 21.00 22.40 25.50
CA ASN A 22 20.39 22.55 24.18
C ASN A 22 21.17 21.79 23.09
N ARG A 23 22.50 21.72 23.19
CA ARG A 23 23.33 20.95 22.27
C ARG A 23 23.06 19.46 22.41
N LEU A 24 22.99 18.94 23.63
CA LEU A 24 22.65 17.55 23.91
C LEU A 24 21.24 17.19 23.41
N ASP A 25 20.24 18.05 23.64
CA ASP A 25 18.87 17.88 23.12
C ASP A 25 18.86 17.82 21.58
N ALA A 26 19.58 18.72 20.92
CA ALA A 26 19.70 18.71 19.46
C ALA A 26 20.29 17.39 18.93
N PHE A 27 21.32 16.86 19.58
CA PHE A 27 21.92 15.57 19.22
C PHE A 27 20.96 14.41 19.44
N SER A 28 20.27 14.35 20.58
CA SER A 28 19.29 13.29 20.87
C SER A 28 18.19 13.25 19.81
N ARG A 29 17.63 14.41 19.44
CA ARG A 29 16.60 14.51 18.39
C ARG A 29 17.11 14.11 17.02
N LEU A 30 18.36 14.45 16.69
CA LEU A 30 18.99 14.01 15.44
C LEU A 30 19.10 12.49 15.41
N HIS A 31 19.57 11.88 16.50
CA HIS A 31 19.68 10.43 16.63
C HIS A 31 18.32 9.74 16.49
N GLU A 32 17.28 10.23 17.16
CA GLU A 32 15.92 9.70 17.04
C GLU A 32 15.40 9.77 15.61
N LEU A 33 15.59 10.91 14.93
CA LEU A 33 15.17 11.08 13.54
C LEU A 33 15.87 10.07 12.63
N VAL A 34 17.20 9.98 12.72
CA VAL A 34 17.99 9.05 11.90
C VAL A 34 17.57 7.60 12.18
N ASN A 35 17.43 7.23 13.44
CA ASN A 35 17.02 5.88 13.83
C ASN A 35 15.61 5.52 13.35
N SER A 36 14.69 6.49 13.29
CA SER A 36 13.32 6.27 12.81
C SER A 36 13.26 5.88 11.32
N VAL A 37 14.22 6.37 10.52
CA VAL A 37 14.29 6.13 9.07
C VAL A 37 15.41 5.17 8.65
N ALA A 38 16.31 4.81 9.56
CA ALA A 38 17.47 3.96 9.29
C ALA A 38 17.09 2.56 8.77
N ARG A 39 15.89 2.08 9.14
CA ARG A 39 15.38 0.79 8.67
C ARG A 39 14.48 1.00 7.46
N ALA A 40 14.98 0.61 6.29
CA ALA A 40 14.17 0.56 5.09
C ALA A 40 12.95 -0.37 5.29
N PRO A 41 11.74 0.02 4.84
CA PRO A 41 10.57 -0.84 4.92
C PRO A 41 10.79 -2.11 4.10
N LYS A 42 10.33 -3.27 4.62
CA LYS A 42 10.43 -4.55 3.92
C LYS A 42 9.67 -4.46 2.59
N THR A 43 10.34 -4.79 1.49
CA THR A 43 9.72 -4.83 0.16
C THR A 43 8.51 -5.76 0.18
N ARG A 44 7.32 -5.20 -0.08
CA ARG A 44 6.09 -5.98 -0.22
C ARG A 44 6.14 -6.76 -1.52
N ARG A 45 6.01 -8.07 -1.45
CA ARG A 45 5.71 -8.92 -2.61
C ARG A 45 4.20 -9.02 -2.75
N ALA A 46 3.68 -8.71 -3.94
CA ALA A 46 2.25 -8.84 -4.21
C ALA A 46 1.81 -10.30 -4.00
N THR A 47 0.68 -10.49 -3.31
CA THR A 47 0.12 -11.82 -3.09
C THR A 47 -0.64 -12.27 -4.34
N LYS A 48 -0.57 -13.57 -4.65
CA LYS A 48 -1.42 -14.16 -5.69
C LYS A 48 -2.89 -14.14 -5.20
N PRO A 49 -3.88 -14.07 -6.11
CA PRO A 49 -5.29 -14.25 -5.74
C PRO A 49 -5.50 -15.56 -4.98
N THR A 50 -6.40 -15.53 -3.99
CA THR A 50 -6.68 -16.71 -3.16
C THR A 50 -7.31 -17.84 -3.99
N TYR A 51 -7.16 -19.09 -3.53
CA TYR A 51 -7.80 -20.24 -4.17
C TYR A 51 -9.32 -20.06 -4.29
N GLY A 52 -9.97 -19.61 -3.21
CA GLY A 52 -11.42 -19.32 -3.22
C GLY A 52 -11.81 -18.22 -4.21
N SER A 53 -10.98 -17.18 -4.41
CA SER A 53 -11.23 -16.17 -5.45
C SER A 53 -11.18 -16.78 -6.86
N ARG A 54 -10.21 -17.67 -7.12
CA ARG A 54 -10.12 -18.37 -8.41
C ARG A 54 -11.33 -19.29 -8.64
N GLN A 55 -11.76 -20.02 -7.61
CA GLN A 55 -12.90 -20.93 -7.66
C GLN A 55 -14.22 -20.19 -7.96
N ARG A 56 -14.54 -19.14 -7.20
CA ARG A 56 -15.75 -18.32 -7.42
C ARG A 56 -15.79 -17.69 -8.81
N ARG A 57 -14.64 -17.27 -9.34
CA ARG A 57 -14.55 -16.75 -10.72
C ARG A 57 -14.92 -17.82 -11.75
N LEU A 58 -14.46 -19.06 -11.58
CA LEU A 58 -14.79 -20.17 -12.47
C LEU A 58 -16.27 -20.55 -12.38
N GLU A 59 -16.81 -20.62 -11.17
CA GLU A 59 -18.23 -20.89 -10.91
C GLU A 59 -19.12 -19.81 -11.55
N GLY A 60 -18.81 -18.53 -11.30
CA GLY A 60 -19.54 -17.42 -11.92
C GLY A 60 -19.43 -17.41 -13.45
N LYS A 61 -18.28 -17.82 -14.01
CA LYS A 61 -18.13 -18.01 -15.46
C LYS A 61 -19.02 -19.13 -15.98
N SER A 62 -19.08 -20.26 -15.28
CA SER A 62 -19.92 -21.41 -15.64
C SER A 62 -21.41 -21.06 -15.61
N GLN A 63 -21.87 -20.47 -14.50
CA GLN A 63 -23.26 -20.01 -14.34
C GLN A 63 -23.66 -19.04 -15.45
N ARG A 64 -22.82 -18.02 -15.73
CA ARG A 64 -23.09 -17.06 -16.81
C ARG A 64 -23.14 -17.73 -18.18
N SER A 65 -22.30 -18.74 -18.43
CA SER A 65 -22.34 -19.52 -19.68
C SER A 65 -23.67 -20.26 -19.84
N GLN A 66 -24.12 -20.94 -18.78
CA GLN A 66 -25.41 -21.65 -18.78
C GLN A 66 -26.57 -20.69 -19.00
N THR A 67 -26.61 -19.56 -18.27
CA THR A 67 -27.63 -18.53 -18.45
C THR A 67 -27.65 -17.98 -19.88
N LYS A 68 -26.48 -17.78 -20.50
CA LYS A 68 -26.39 -17.32 -21.90
C LYS A 68 -26.86 -18.38 -22.90
N ALA A 69 -26.54 -19.65 -22.67
CA ALA A 69 -26.99 -20.75 -23.53
C ALA A 69 -28.52 -20.86 -23.55
N LEU A 70 -29.16 -20.72 -22.39
CA LEU A 70 -30.62 -20.71 -22.26
C LEU A 70 -31.28 -19.51 -22.96
N ARG A 71 -30.54 -18.41 -23.15
CA ARG A 71 -30.99 -17.22 -23.90
C ARG A 71 -30.66 -17.30 -25.38
N GLY A 72 -29.98 -18.36 -25.84
CA GLY A 72 -29.64 -18.56 -27.23
C GLY A 72 -30.90 -18.57 -28.10
N ARG A 73 -30.82 -17.89 -29.25
CA ARG A 73 -31.92 -17.75 -30.21
C ARG A 73 -32.53 -19.12 -30.48
N MET A 74 -33.81 -19.29 -30.17
CA MET A 74 -34.56 -20.49 -30.57
C MET A 74 -34.37 -20.65 -32.08
N ARG A 75 -33.75 -21.75 -32.51
CA ARG A 75 -33.83 -22.15 -33.91
C ARG A 75 -35.32 -22.37 -34.17
N PRO A 76 -35.94 -21.71 -35.15
CA PRO A 76 -37.33 -22.00 -35.49
C PRO A 76 -37.39 -23.48 -35.79
N ASN A 77 -38.08 -24.24 -34.92
CA ASN A 77 -38.18 -25.67 -35.09
C ASN A 77 -39.00 -25.92 -36.35
N GLN A 78 -38.57 -26.96 -37.07
CA GLN A 78 -39.26 -27.54 -38.20
C GLN A 78 -40.70 -27.84 -37.77
N ALA A 79 -41.63 -27.05 -38.29
CA ALA A 79 -43.06 -27.34 -38.28
C ALA A 79 -43.43 -27.55 -39.74
N GLY A 80 -43.72 -28.80 -40.09
CA GLY A 80 -43.96 -29.29 -41.44
C GLY A 80 -43.76 -30.78 -41.47
#